data_AF-A0A7C4P5X0-F1
#
_entry.id   AF-A0A7C4P5X0-F1
#
_cell.length_a   1.000
_cell.length_b   1.000
_cell.length_c   1.000
_cell.angle_alpha   90.00
_cell.angle_beta   90.00
_cell.angle_gamma   90.00
#
_symmetry.space_group_name_H-M   'P 1'
#
loop_
_entity.id
_entity.type
_entity.pdbx_description
1 polymer ?
#
loop_
_entity_poly.entity_id
_entity_poly.type
_entity_poly.pdbx_seq_one_letter_code
_entity_poly.pdbx_strand_id
1 'polypeptide(L)' 'MQMGREQWIDWAKRLRQLGLQGITAWLLDFAAPLRLLGAQMLYFSQPFWGGKSLSALAHLLEDDGEARAFAAFLQEEVEP' A
#
# COMPACT_ATOMS: atom_id res chain seq x y z
N MET A 1 11.73 3.68 6.89
CA MET A 1 11.11 4.98 7.25
C MET A 1 9.62 4.73 7.29
N GLN A 2 8.98 4.99 8.43
CA GLN A 2 7.56 4.77 8.58
C GLN A 2 6.75 5.72 7.72
N MET A 3 5.71 5.20 7.07
CA MET A 3 4.88 5.98 6.18
C MET A 3 3.92 6.83 7.02
N GLY A 4 4.02 8.16 6.92
CA GLY A 4 3.11 9.07 7.64
C GLY A 4 1.71 9.12 7.03
N ARG A 5 0.72 9.60 7.79
CA ARG A 5 -0.69 9.70 7.34
C ARG A 5 -0.88 10.45 6.01
N GLU A 6 -0.09 11.49 5.74
CA GLU A 6 -0.17 12.20 4.46
C GLU A 6 0.23 11.31 3.28
N GLN A 7 1.24 10.47 3.46
CA GLN A 7 1.69 9.52 2.44
C GLN A 7 0.67 8.39 2.26
N TRP A 8 -0.05 7.99 3.31
CA TRP A 8 -1.18 7.06 3.20
C TRP A 8 -2.29 7.63 2.33
N ILE A 9 -2.68 8.88 2.56
CA ILE A 9 -3.71 9.58 1.78
C ILE A 9 -3.30 9.70 0.30
N ASP A 10 -2.03 10.05 0.02
CA ASP A 10 -1.54 10.15 -1.36
C ASP A 10 -1.59 8.81 -2.10
N TRP A 11 -1.23 7.72 -1.42
CA TRP A 11 -1.34 6.37 -1.99
C TRP A 11 -2.78 5.92 -2.16
N ALA A 12 -3.65 6.19 -1.18
CA ALA A 12 -5.08 5.91 -1.27
C ALA A 12 -5.71 6.62 -2.47
N LYS A 13 -5.36 7.89 -2.70
CA LYS A 13 -5.80 8.65 -3.89
C LYS A 13 -5.29 8.06 -5.20
N ARG A 14 -4.02 7.65 -5.27
CA ARG A 14 -3.46 6.99 -6.48
C ARG A 14 -4.16 5.66 -6.76
N LEU A 15 -4.36 4.84 -5.74
CA LEU A 15 -5.11 3.59 -5.82
C LEU A 15 -6.55 3.81 -6.27
N ARG A 16 -7.17 4.90 -5.81
CA ARG A 16 -8.51 5.33 -6.25
C ARG A 16 -8.55 5.73 -7.71
N GLN A 17 -7.60 6.56 -8.14
CA GLN A 17 -7.49 7.00 -9.53
C GLN A 17 -7.26 5.82 -10.48
N LEU A 18 -6.61 4.75 -10.01
CA LEU A 18 -6.43 3.51 -10.74
C LEU A 18 -7.63 2.54 -10.66
N GLY A 19 -8.64 2.83 -9.82
CA GLY A 19 -9.77 1.93 -9.57
C GLY A 19 -9.40 0.66 -8.80
N LEU A 20 -8.21 0.61 -8.20
CA LEU A 20 -7.65 -0.58 -7.57
C LEU A 20 -7.90 -0.66 -6.06
N GLN A 21 -8.65 0.27 -5.47
CA GLN A 21 -8.89 0.30 -4.01
C GLN A 21 -9.49 -1.01 -3.49
N GLY A 22 -10.57 -1.52 -4.13
CA GLY A 22 -11.22 -2.76 -3.71
C GLY A 22 -10.33 -3.99 -3.87
N ILE A 23 -9.56 -4.07 -4.96
CA ILE A 23 -8.59 -5.15 -5.21
C ILE A 23 -7.48 -5.08 -4.18
N THR A 24 -7.01 -3.89 -3.84
CA THR A 24 -5.91 -3.68 -2.90
C THR A 24 -6.35 -3.97 -1.47
N ALA A 25 -7.54 -3.56 -1.06
CA ALA A 25 -8.13 -3.92 0.22
C ALA A 25 -8.30 -5.44 0.35
N TRP A 26 -8.82 -6.11 -0.70
CA TRP A 26 -8.96 -7.57 -0.71
C TRP A 26 -7.61 -8.30 -0.70
N LEU A 27 -6.62 -7.80 -1.46
CA LEU A 27 -5.27 -8.35 -1.53
C LEU A 27 -4.52 -8.16 -0.20
N LEU A 28 -4.67 -7.00 0.44
CA LEU A 28 -4.08 -6.71 1.73
C LEU A 28 -4.70 -7.61 2.82
N ASP A 29 -6.02 -7.81 2.82
CA ASP A 29 -6.67 -8.56 3.89
C ASP A 29 -6.49 -10.09 3.75
N PHE A 30 -6.58 -10.63 2.53
CA PHE A 30 -6.56 -12.07 2.29
C PHE A 30 -5.26 -12.63 1.72
N ALA A 31 -4.34 -11.79 1.24
CA ALA A 31 -3.19 -12.24 0.46
C ALA A 31 -1.85 -11.80 1.05
N ALA A 32 -1.60 -12.15 2.32
CA ALA A 32 -0.30 -11.98 2.99
C ALA A 32 0.93 -12.36 2.13
N PRO A 33 0.99 -13.54 1.46
CA PRO A 33 2.15 -13.87 0.62
C PRO A 33 2.29 -13.00 -0.63
N LEU A 34 1.19 -12.46 -1.16
CA LEU A 34 1.21 -11.55 -2.31
C LEU A 34 1.68 -10.14 -1.90
N ARG A 35 1.48 -9.72 -0.65
CA ARG A 35 2.02 -8.45 -0.12
C ARG A 35 3.54 -8.45 -0.12
N LEU A 36 4.16 -9.55 0.31
CA LEU A 36 5.60 -9.72 0.31
C LEU A 36 6.18 -9.68 -1.12
N LEU A 37 5.47 -10.26 -2.09
CA LEU A 37 5.85 -10.16 -3.51
C LEU A 37 5.67 -8.73 -4.02
N GLY A 38 4.62 -8.03 -3.60
CA GLY A 38 4.38 -6.62 -3.90
C GLY A 38 5.50 -5.71 -3.36
N ALA A 39 5.93 -5.91 -2.12
CA ALA A 39 7.06 -5.19 -1.52
C ALA A 39 8.34 -5.38 -2.34
N GLN A 40 8.66 -6.62 -2.71
CA GLN A 40 9.83 -6.91 -3.55
C GLN A 40 9.72 -6.27 -4.94
N MET A 41 8.55 -6.33 -5.59
CA MET A 41 8.32 -5.65 -6.87
C MET A 41 8.48 -4.13 -6.75
N LEU A 42 8.04 -3.53 -5.65
CA LEU A 42 8.23 -2.10 -5.37
C LEU A 42 9.70 -1.74 -5.20
N TYR A 43 10.47 -2.54 -4.46
CA TYR A 43 11.92 -2.36 -4.36
C TYR A 43 12.62 -2.49 -5.72
N PHE A 44 12.21 -3.43 -6.56
CA PHE A 44 12.72 -3.57 -7.93
C PHE A 44 12.34 -2.39 -8.84
N SER A 45 11.19 -1.75 -8.60
CA SER A 45 10.76 -0.55 -9.33
C SER A 45 11.45 0.74 -8.83
N GLN A 46 12.04 0.72 -7.64
CA GLN A 46 12.71 1.86 -7.01
C GLN A 46 13.82 2.51 -7.85
N PRO A 47 14.70 1.79 -8.56
CA PRO A 47 15.67 2.45 -9.46
C PRO A 47 15.03 3.17 -10.66
N PHE A 48 13.83 2.77 -11.08
CA PHE A 48 13.14 3.35 -12.23
C PHE A 48 12.22 4.52 -11.85
N TRP A 49 11.49 4.39 -10.73
CA TRP A 49 10.49 5.36 -10.25
C TRP A 49 10.85 6.01 -8.90
N GLY A 50 12.12 5.91 -8.52
CA GLY A 50 12.66 6.17 -7.19
C GLY A 50 12.11 7.37 -6.43
N GLY A 51 11.57 7.08 -5.24
CA GLY A 51 11.13 8.08 -4.29
C GLY A 51 10.94 7.49 -2.91
N LYS A 52 11.13 8.30 -1.87
CA LYS A 52 10.92 7.92 -0.45
C LYS A 52 9.53 7.28 -0.22
N SER A 53 8.55 7.68 -1.03
CA SER A 53 7.17 7.19 -1.01
C SER A 53 7.02 5.72 -1.45
N LEU A 54 7.80 5.24 -2.44
CA LEU A 54 7.76 3.81 -2.83
C LEU A 54 8.44 2.92 -1.78
N SER A 55 9.55 3.39 -1.21
CA SER A 55 10.25 2.66 -0.16
C SER A 55 9.40 2.54 1.11
N ALA A 56 8.66 3.60 1.45
CA ALA A 56 7.71 3.58 2.55
C ALA A 56 6.50 2.65 2.27
N LEU A 57 6.03 2.57 1.01
CA LEU A 57 4.97 1.61 0.65
C LEU A 57 5.46 0.15 0.69
N ALA A 58 6.67 -0.11 0.21
CA ALA A 58 7.27 -1.43 0.26
C ALA A 58 7.42 -1.91 1.71
N HIS A 59 7.90 -1.03 2.60
CA HIS A 59 8.01 -1.32 4.02
C HIS A 59 6.65 -1.55 4.69
N LEU A 60 5.65 -0.73 4.34
CA LEU A 60 4.28 -0.91 4.81
C LEU A 60 3.70 -2.26 4.39
N LEU A 61 4.04 -2.78 3.20
CA LEU A 61 3.60 -4.09 2.71
C LEU A 61 4.35 -5.26 3.37
N GLU A 62 5.56 -5.04 3.87
CA GLU A 62 6.33 -6.04 4.64
C GLU A 62 5.83 -6.20 6.08
N ASP A 63 5.31 -5.12 6.67
CA ASP A 63 4.77 -5.13 8.03
C ASP A 63 3.28 -5.53 8.02
N ASP A 64 2.98 -6.75 8.47
CA ASP A 64 1.61 -7.26 8.56
C ASP A 64 0.67 -6.35 9.35
N GLY A 65 1.16 -5.64 10.37
CA GLY A 65 0.39 -4.73 11.20
C GLY A 65 0.06 -3.42 10.47
N GLU A 66 1.07 -2.76 9.90
CA GLU A 66 0.86 -1.53 9.12
C GLU A 66 0.03 -1.79 7.87
N ALA A 67 0.27 -2.92 7.20
CA ALA A 67 -0.46 -3.29 6.01
C ALA A 67 -1.95 -3.51 6.32
N ARG A 68 -2.30 -4.16 7.43
CA ARG A 68 -3.70 -4.36 7.86
C ARG A 68 -4.33 -3.04 8.28
N ALA A 69 -3.60 -2.19 9.01
CA ALA A 69 -4.08 -0.86 9.37
C ALA A 69 -4.36 0.00 8.13
N PHE A 70 -3.51 -0.09 7.10
CA PHE A 70 -3.73 0.58 5.82
C PHE A 70 -4.90 -0.03 5.03
N ALA A 71 -5.09 -1.35 5.09
CA ALA A 71 -6.25 -2.00 4.48
C ALA A 71 -7.57 -1.53 5.12
N ALA A 72 -7.61 -1.47 6.45
CA ALA A 72 -8.75 -0.96 7.20
C ALA A 72 -9.00 0.52 6.85
N PHE A 73 -7.95 1.35 6.78
CA PHE A 73 -8.05 2.74 6.34
C PHE A 73 -8.64 2.88 4.93
N LEU A 74 -8.21 2.03 3.98
CA LEU A 74 -8.77 2.01 2.63
C LEU A 74 -10.23 1.56 2.60
N GLN A 75 -10.67 0.68 3.50
CA GLN A 75 -12.06 0.25 3.59
C GLN A 75 -12.95 1.31 4.24
N GLU A 76 -12.47 1.98 5.31
CA GLU A 76 -13.18 3.08 5.97
C GLU A 76 -13.36 4.30 5.06
N GLU A 77 -12.41 4.58 4.15
CA GLU A 77 -12.59 5.62 3.11
C GLU A 77 -13.58 5.21 1.99
N VAL A 78 -13.95 3.93 1.90
CA VAL A 78 -14.83 3.37 0.86
C VAL A 78 -16.29 3.28 1.32
N GLU A 79 -16.58 3.26 2.62
CA GLU A 79 -17.95 3.42 3.11
C GLU A 79 -18.41 4.89 2.94
N PRO A 80 -19.44 5.16 2.10
CA PRO A 80 -19.98 6.50 1.88
C PRO A 80 -20.85 7.03 3.03
#